data_AF-A0A0L7KJV8-F1
#
_entry.id   AF-A0A0L7KJV8-F1
#
_cell.length_a   1.000
_cell.length_b   1.000
_cell.length_c   1.000
_cell.angle_alpha   90.00
_cell.angle_beta   90.00
_cell.angle_gamma   90.00
#
_symmetry.space_group_name_H-M   'P 1'
#
loop_
_entity.id
_entity.type
_entity.pdbx_description
1 polymer ?
#
loop_
_entity_poly.entity_id
_entity_poly.type
_entity_poly.pdbx_seq_one_letter_code
_entity_poly.pdbx_strand_id
1 'polypeptide(L)'
;MGNIVSCCSLDENKKYLNDDEILETFSNSEINEFKKRLKNNIQIVVLLQVRMINFSDIRSLLYGEEQLKRVETQANLINDNCCLALHLDDSGNCIPIKFGSVKEKNLFIFIMKDYKKNS
;
A
#
# COMPACT_ATOMS: atom_id res chain seq x y z
N MET A 1 2.63 15.45 24.72
CA MET A 1 1.57 16.01 23.86
C MET A 1 2.06 15.98 22.43
N GLY A 2 1.40 15.23 21.55
CA GLY A 2 1.76 15.14 20.13
C GLY A 2 1.39 13.78 19.55
N ASN A 3 0.11 13.58 19.21
CA ASN A 3 -0.35 12.39 18.51
C ASN A 3 -0.03 12.57 17.01
N ILE A 4 0.81 11.71 16.45
CA ILE A 4 0.98 11.61 14.99
C ILE A 4 0.14 10.43 14.53
N VAL A 5 -1.10 10.71 14.16
CA VAL A 5 -1.92 9.85 13.32
C VAL A 5 -1.97 10.54 11.96
N SER A 6 -1.14 10.08 11.01
CA SER A 6 -1.22 10.61 9.65
C SER A 6 -2.31 9.85 8.90
N CYS A 7 -3.54 10.33 9.04
CA CYS A 7 -4.66 10.01 8.16
C CYS A 7 -4.64 11.03 7.02
N CYS A 8 -4.32 10.56 5.81
CA CYS A 8 -4.21 11.41 4.62
C CYS A 8 -5.46 11.21 3.77
N SER A 9 -6.19 12.27 3.46
CA SER A 9 -7.39 12.25 2.61
C SER A 9 -6.99 12.18 1.12
N LEU A 10 -7.81 11.52 0.29
CA LEU A 10 -7.69 11.52 -1.17
C LEU A 10 -8.72 12.46 -1.80
N ASP A 11 -8.34 13.19 -2.84
CA ASP A 11 -9.28 13.92 -3.71
C ASP A 11 -9.96 12.95 -4.71
N GLU A 12 -11.24 12.67 -4.48
CA GLU A 12 -12.02 11.65 -5.20
C GLU A 12 -12.43 12.05 -6.64
N ASN A 13 -12.25 13.31 -7.06
CA ASN A 13 -12.79 13.82 -8.32
C ASN A 13 -11.94 13.52 -9.57
N LYS A 14 -10.82 12.81 -9.44
CA LYS A 14 -9.90 12.53 -10.57
C LYS A 14 -9.95 11.06 -10.97
N LYS A 15 -10.57 10.77 -12.13
CA LYS A 15 -10.55 9.44 -12.78
C LYS A 15 -9.12 8.89 -12.89
N TYR A 16 -8.96 7.62 -12.54
CA TYR A 16 -7.69 6.90 -12.50
C TYR A 16 -7.37 6.30 -13.89
N LEU A 17 -6.21 6.66 -14.45
CA LEU A 17 -5.59 5.92 -15.55
C LEU A 17 -4.68 4.86 -14.93
N ASN A 18 -4.92 3.60 -15.29
CA ASN A 18 -4.24 2.43 -14.76
C ASN A 18 -3.07 2.07 -15.67
N ASP A 19 -1.91 2.72 -15.56
CA ASP A 19 -0.76 2.32 -16.35
C ASP A 19 0.53 2.50 -15.57
N ASP A 20 0.89 1.46 -14.82
CA ASP A 20 2.27 1.11 -14.48
C ASP A 20 2.28 -0.42 -14.33
N GLU A 21 2.52 -1.07 -15.46
CA GLU A 21 2.64 -2.52 -15.57
C GLU A 21 3.96 -2.92 -14.88
N ILE A 22 3.85 -3.50 -13.68
CA ILE A 22 5.01 -4.07 -12.98
C ILE A 22 5.50 -5.26 -13.82
N LEU A 23 6.53 -5.02 -14.63
CA LEU A 23 7.24 -5.99 -15.47
C LEU A 23 8.23 -6.85 -14.66
N GLU A 24 7.97 -7.09 -13.37
CA GLU A 24 8.77 -8.00 -12.55
C GLU A 24 8.10 -9.36 -12.45
N THR A 25 8.83 -10.39 -12.88
CA THR A 25 8.44 -11.79 -12.69
C THR A 25 9.07 -12.30 -11.39
N PHE A 26 8.25 -12.79 -10.47
CA PHE A 26 8.70 -13.38 -9.20
C PHE A 26 8.64 -14.91 -9.29
N SER A 27 9.62 -15.60 -8.70
CA SER A 27 9.55 -17.05 -8.60
C SER A 27 8.44 -17.49 -7.65
N ASN A 28 7.87 -18.68 -7.88
CA ASN A 28 6.87 -19.25 -6.97
C ASN A 28 7.38 -19.38 -5.53
N SER A 29 8.69 -19.59 -5.35
CA SER A 29 9.30 -19.64 -4.01
C SER A 29 9.19 -18.30 -3.29
N GLU A 30 9.53 -17.20 -3.96
CA GLU A 30 9.46 -15.85 -3.40
C GLU A 30 8.02 -15.45 -3.06
N ILE A 31 7.08 -15.75 -3.96
CA ILE A 31 5.66 -15.51 -3.75
C ILE A 31 5.17 -16.27 -2.52
N ASN A 32 5.48 -17.57 -2.43
CA ASN A 32 5.03 -18.41 -1.33
C ASN A 32 5.67 -18.00 0.01
N GLU A 33 6.95 -17.64 0.01
CA GLU A 33 7.64 -17.15 1.20
C GLU A 33 7.02 -15.85 1.71
N PHE A 34 6.73 -14.92 0.81
CA PHE A 34 6.11 -13.65 1.19
C PHE A 34 4.65 -13.80 1.61
N LYS A 35 3.87 -14.64 0.91
CA LYS A 35 2.51 -15.02 1.32
C LYS A 35 2.48 -15.70 2.69
N LYS A 36 3.51 -16.46 3.09
CA LYS A 36 3.60 -17.02 4.45
C LYS A 36 3.82 -15.96 5.52
N ARG A 37 4.53 -14.87 5.19
CA ARG A 37 4.77 -13.75 6.11
C ARG A 37 3.54 -12.85 6.23
N LEU A 38 2.81 -12.65 5.14
CA LEU A 38 1.54 -11.95 5.13
C LEU A 38 0.43 -12.84 5.73
N LYS A 39 -0.29 -12.33 6.72
CA LYS A 39 -1.60 -12.87 7.07
C LYS A 39 -2.65 -12.21 6.16
N ASN A 40 -3.92 -12.62 6.20
CA ASN A 40 -5.02 -11.96 5.45
C ASN A 40 -5.31 -10.52 5.92
N ASN A 41 -4.42 -9.95 6.72
CA ASN A 41 -4.48 -8.63 7.29
C ASN A 41 -3.06 -8.03 7.40
N ILE A 42 -3.01 -6.71 7.39
CA ILE A 42 -1.81 -5.91 7.63
C ILE A 42 -1.89 -5.39 9.06
N GLN A 43 -0.87 -5.69 9.84
CA GLN A 43 -0.72 -5.16 11.19
C GLN A 43 0.26 -4.00 11.15
N ILE A 44 -0.23 -2.79 11.43
CA ILE A 44 0.60 -1.59 11.55
C ILE A 44 0.77 -1.31 13.04
N VAL A 45 2.02 -1.36 13.50
CA VAL A 45 2.38 -1.09 14.90
C VAL A 45 3.15 0.23 14.96
N VAL A 46 2.56 1.23 15.59
CA VAL A 46 3.18 2.56 15.78
C VAL A 46 2.97 2.97 17.23
N LEU A 47 4.07 3.24 17.94
CA LEU A 47 4.06 3.80 19.31
C LEU A 47 3.05 3.10 20.25
N LEU A 48 3.08 1.75 20.27
CA LEU A 48 2.21 0.88 21.08
C LEU A 48 0.73 0.79 20.65
N GLN A 49 0.33 1.48 19.59
CA GLN A 49 -0.96 1.27 18.95
C GLN A 49 -0.85 0.25 17.83
N VAL A 50 -1.79 -0.69 17.80
CA VAL A 50 -1.91 -1.71 16.76
C VAL A 50 -3.16 -1.42 15.95
N ARG A 51 -2.98 -1.14 14.66
CA ARG A 51 -4.08 -1.07 13.70
C ARG A 51 -4.04 -2.30 12.82
N MET A 52 -5.12 -3.07 12.83
CA MET A 52 -5.35 -4.17 11.90
C MET A 52 -6.13 -3.64 10.70
N ILE A 53 -5.67 -3.97 9.49
CA ILE A 53 -6.35 -3.64 8.23
C ILE A 53 -6.56 -4.95 7.49
N ASN A 54 -7.81 -5.33 7.21
CA ASN A 54 -8.05 -6.53 6.41
C ASN A 54 -7.84 -6.21 4.93
N PHE A 55 -7.47 -7.23 4.14
CA PHE A 55 -7.28 -7.02 2.70
C PHE A 55 -8.59 -6.65 1.98
N SER A 56 -9.74 -7.05 2.54
CA SER A 56 -11.06 -6.63 2.09
C SER A 56 -11.22 -5.11 2.12
N ASP A 57 -10.68 -4.47 3.16
CA ASP A 57 -10.90 -3.04 3.47
C ASP A 57 -9.97 -2.13 2.63
N ILE A 58 -9.08 -2.72 1.83
CA ILE A 58 -8.16 -2.00 0.95
C ILE A 58 -8.81 -1.89 -0.43
N ARG A 59 -9.25 -0.69 -0.81
CA ARG A 59 -9.85 -0.40 -2.11
C ARG A 59 -8.85 -0.58 -3.25
N SER A 60 -7.70 0.05 -3.11
CA SER A 60 -6.65 0.08 -4.13
C SER A 60 -5.28 0.35 -3.50
N LEU A 61 -4.23 0.10 -4.28
CA LEU A 61 -2.86 0.48 -3.93
C LEU A 61 -2.44 1.68 -4.77
N LEU A 62 -1.85 2.68 -4.12
CA LEU A 62 -1.22 3.82 -4.79
C LEU A 62 0.29 3.65 -4.76
N TYR A 63 0.91 3.62 -5.93
CA TYR A 63 2.36 3.39 -6.04
C TYR A 63 2.99 4.13 -7.23
N GLY A 64 2.19 4.66 -8.16
CA GLY A 64 2.66 5.57 -9.20
C GLY A 64 2.92 6.97 -8.63
N GLU A 65 3.87 7.69 -9.21
CA GLU A 65 4.27 9.03 -8.75
C GLU A 65 3.08 10.00 -8.64
N GLU A 66 2.26 10.05 -9.70
CA GLU A 66 1.06 10.90 -9.78
C GLU A 66 -0.05 10.49 -8.80
N GLN A 67 -0.06 9.24 -8.35
CA GLN A 67 -1.00 8.75 -7.34
C GLN A 67 -0.53 9.18 -5.94
N LEU A 68 0.76 9.01 -5.66
CA LEU A 68 1.37 9.35 -4.36
C LEU A 68 1.39 10.86 -4.11
N LYS A 69 1.52 11.70 -5.15
CA LYS A 69 1.41 13.16 -5.06
C LYS A 69 0.09 13.66 -4.45
N ARG A 70 -0.98 12.86 -4.53
CA ARG A 70 -2.31 13.22 -4.01
C ARG A 70 -2.49 12.89 -2.53
N VAL A 71 -1.56 12.15 -1.95
CA VAL A 71 -1.59 11.80 -0.53
C VAL A 71 -1.10 13.02 0.26
N GLU A 72 -2.01 13.67 0.99
CA GLU A 72 -1.66 14.82 1.82
C GLU A 72 -0.79 14.40 3.01
N THR A 73 0.54 14.47 2.86
CA THR A 73 1.49 14.08 3.90
C THR A 73 2.73 14.98 3.93
N GLN A 74 3.39 15.06 5.09
CA GLN A 74 4.70 15.67 5.23
C GLN A 74 5.85 14.70 4.90
N ALA A 75 5.54 13.40 4.72
CA ALA A 75 6.52 12.39 4.36
C ALA A 75 6.90 12.46 2.87
N ASN A 76 8.18 12.26 2.55
CA ASN A 76 8.62 12.20 1.15
C ASN A 76 8.30 10.84 0.54
N LEU A 77 7.08 10.69 0.01
CA LEU A 77 6.62 9.47 -0.65
C LEU A 77 7.03 9.40 -2.13
N ILE A 78 7.29 10.54 -2.76
CA ILE A 78 7.45 10.68 -4.21
C ILE A 78 8.86 10.27 -4.64
N ASN A 79 9.88 10.69 -3.89
CA ASN A 79 11.28 10.43 -4.27
C ASN A 79 11.80 9.07 -3.76
N ASP A 80 10.95 8.26 -3.14
CA ASP A 80 11.31 6.97 -2.57
C ASP A 80 10.57 5.84 -3.28
N ASN A 81 11.29 5.11 -4.12
CA ASN A 81 10.77 3.99 -4.90
C ASN A 81 10.30 2.82 -4.03
N CYS A 82 10.53 2.84 -2.71
CA CYS A 82 10.07 1.82 -1.77
C CYS A 82 8.74 2.18 -1.10
N CYS A 83 8.12 3.32 -1.45
CA CYS A 83 6.85 3.76 -0.87
C CYS A 83 5.64 3.29 -1.70
N LEU A 84 4.55 2.95 -1.01
CA LEU A 84 3.20 2.84 -1.55
C LEU A 84 2.20 3.34 -0.51
N ALA A 85 0.96 3.66 -0.90
CA ALA A 85 -0.12 3.93 0.03
C ALA A 85 -1.28 2.96 -0.14
N LEU A 86 -1.84 2.50 0.99
CA LEU A 86 -3.08 1.74 1.04
C LEU A 86 -4.25 2.70 1.01
N HIS A 87 -5.09 2.64 -0.02
CA HIS A 87 -6.34 3.38 -0.05
C HIS A 87 -7.44 2.51 0.56
N LEU A 88 -8.05 2.98 1.65
CA LEU A 88 -9.05 2.22 2.42
C LEU A 88 -10.48 2.54 2.00
N ASP A 89 -11.35 1.52 1.92
CA ASP A 89 -12.74 1.66 1.49
C ASP A 89 -13.59 2.48 2.48
N ASP A 90 -13.52 2.18 3.78
CA ASP A 90 -14.43 2.76 4.78
C ASP A 90 -14.28 4.27 5.01
N SER A 91 -13.06 4.79 4.82
CA SER A 91 -12.73 6.17 5.21
C SER A 91 -12.21 7.04 4.08
N GLY A 92 -11.99 6.48 2.88
CA GLY A 92 -11.31 7.18 1.77
C GLY A 92 -9.88 7.64 2.10
N ASN A 93 -9.33 7.19 3.24
CA ASN A 93 -8.02 7.61 3.70
C ASN A 93 -6.93 6.73 3.11
N CYS A 94 -5.74 7.31 3.04
CA CYS A 94 -4.52 6.63 2.68
C CYS A 94 -3.65 6.35 3.90
N ILE A 95 -3.03 5.17 3.89
CA ILE A 95 -1.94 4.85 4.83
C ILE A 95 -0.67 4.59 4.01
N PRO A 96 0.31 5.51 4.03
CA PRO A 96 1.59 5.29 3.38
C PRO A 96 2.41 4.23 4.14
N ILE A 97 3.07 3.36 3.38
CA ILE A 97 3.95 2.29 3.84
C ILE A 97 5.25 2.38 3.05
N LYS A 98 6.37 2.32 3.77
CA LYS A 98 7.71 2.20 3.19
C LYS A 98 8.24 0.79 3.41
N PHE A 99 8.68 0.16 2.33
CA PHE A 99 9.29 -1.17 2.35
C PHE A 99 10.80 -1.07 2.56
N GLY A 100 11.42 -2.18 2.98
CA GLY A 100 12.89 -2.26 3.11
C GLY A 100 13.59 -2.25 1.74
N SER A 101 12.89 -2.66 0.68
CA SER A 101 13.38 -2.62 -0.70
C SER A 101 12.26 -2.44 -1.72
N VAL A 102 12.63 -1.97 -2.92
CA VAL A 102 11.72 -1.89 -4.08
C VAL A 102 11.16 -3.26 -4.44
N LYS A 103 11.97 -4.31 -4.31
CA LYS A 103 11.56 -5.70 -4.56
C LYS A 103 10.42 -6.14 -3.65
N GLU A 104 10.52 -5.85 -2.35
CA GLU A 104 9.45 -6.17 -1.39
C GLU A 104 8.17 -5.39 -1.70
N LYS A 105 8.28 -4.10 -2.06
CA LYS A 105 7.15 -3.28 -2.51
C LYS A 105 6.45 -3.91 -3.71
N ASN A 106 7.21 -4.28 -4.75
CA ASN A 106 6.67 -4.84 -5.98
C ASN A 106 6.04 -6.23 -5.74
N LEU A 107 6.64 -7.06 -4.90
CA LEU A 107 6.10 -8.36 -4.50
C LEU A 107 4.77 -8.21 -3.73
N PHE A 108 4.69 -7.20 -2.84
CA PHE A 108 3.45 -6.86 -2.15
C PHE A 108 2.35 -6.43 -3.14
N ILE A 109 2.67 -5.58 -4.12
CA ILE A 109 1.69 -5.16 -5.15
C ILE A 109 1.22 -6.37 -5.97
N PHE A 110 2.14 -7.25 -6.37
CA PHE A 110 1.81 -8.47 -7.11
C PHE A 110 0.82 -9.35 -6.34
N ILE A 111 1.10 -9.62 -5.06
CA ILE A 111 0.25 -10.47 -4.21
C ILE A 111 -1.11 -9.84 -3.95
N MET A 112 -1.17 -8.53 -3.72
CA MET A 112 -2.45 -7.84 -3.51
C MET A 112 -3.31 -7.82 -4.78
N LYS A 113 -2.69 -7.68 -5.97
CA LYS A 113 -3.39 -7.80 -7.26
C LYS A 113 -3.94 -9.22 -7.46
N ASP A 114 -3.15 -10.24 -7.14
CA ASP A 114 -3.58 -11.65 -7.17
C ASP A 114 -4.74 -11.90 -6.19
N TYR A 115 -4.66 -11.37 -4.97
CA TYR A 115 -5.72 -11.48 -3.98
C TYR A 115 -7.04 -10.84 -4.46
N LYS A 116 -6.97 -9.62 -5.01
CA LYS A 116 -8.15 -8.89 -5.51
C LYS A 116 -8.76 -9.49 -6.77
N LYS A 117 -8.01 -10.25 -7.57
CA LYS A 117 -8.56 -10.99 -8.72
C LYS A 117 -9.32 -12.25 -8.30
N ASN A 118 -8.96 -12.84 -7.16
CA ASN A 118 -9.49 -14.12 -6.68
C ASN A 118 -10.48 -13.99 -5.50
N SER A 119 -10.76 -12.76 -5.05
CA SER A 119 -11.75 -12.45 -3.99
C SER A 119 -13.03 -11.90 -4.61
#